data_AF-A0A7J8BNI6-F1
#
_entry.id   AF-A0A7J8BNI6-F1
#
_cell.length_a   1.000
_cell.length_b   1.000
_cell.length_c   1.000
_cell.angle_alpha   90.00
_cell.angle_beta   90.00
_cell.angle_gamma   90.00
#
_symmetry.space_group_name_H-M   'P 1'
#
loop_
_entity.id
_entity.type
_entity.pdbx_description
1 polymer ?
#
loop_
_entity_poly.entity_id
_entity_poly.type
_entity_poly.pdbx_seq_one_letter_code
_entity_poly.pdbx_strand_id
1 'polypeptide(L)'
;MGGLQPPVQYQDVHTNPDQDCCLLQVTTLNFIFIPIVMGMIFTLFTINVSTDMRHHRVRLVFQDSPVHGGRKLRHEQGVQVILDPVHSVRLFDWWHPQYPFSLRA
;
A
#
# COMPACT_ATOMS: atom_id res chain seq x y z
N MET A 1 21.10 -0.48 36.13
CA MET A 1 21.46 0.04 34.79
C MET A 1 22.46 -0.94 34.18
N GLY A 2 21.99 -1.92 33.41
CA GLY A 2 22.85 -2.99 32.89
C GLY A 2 22.03 -4.00 32.10
N GLY A 3 21.49 -3.56 30.96
CA GLY A 3 20.89 -4.47 29.99
C GLY A 3 22.01 -5.23 29.27
N LEU A 4 21.84 -6.53 29.09
CA LEU A 4 22.75 -7.36 28.29
C LEU A 4 22.80 -6.78 26.88
N GLN A 5 23.98 -6.33 26.44
CA GLN A 5 24.16 -5.91 25.06
C GLN A 5 24.26 -7.15 24.17
N PRO A 6 23.51 -7.21 23.05
CA PRO A 6 23.62 -8.31 22.11
C PRO A 6 25.04 -8.40 21.54
N PRO A 7 25.54 -9.60 21.21
CA PRO A 7 26.85 -9.77 20.60
C PRO A 7 26.94 -8.98 19.28
N VAL A 8 28.05 -8.29 19.06
CA VAL A 8 28.31 -7.48 17.84
C VAL A 8 28.13 -8.30 16.54
N GLN A 9 28.29 -9.61 16.61
CA GLN A 9 28.18 -10.58 15.51
C GLN A 9 26.75 -10.74 14.95
N TYR A 10 25.72 -10.15 15.57
CA TYR A 10 24.32 -10.26 15.14
C TYR A 10 23.66 -8.92 14.81
N GLN A 11 24.42 -7.84 14.61
CA GLN A 11 23.83 -6.53 14.25
C GLN A 11 22.93 -6.63 13.01
N ASP A 12 23.34 -7.39 12.00
CA ASP A 12 22.61 -7.53 10.75
C ASP A 12 21.29 -8.30 10.88
N VAL A 13 21.11 -9.09 11.94
CA VAL A 13 19.85 -9.82 12.20
C VAL A 13 18.71 -8.86 12.55
N HIS A 14 19.04 -7.67 13.05
CA HIS A 14 18.07 -6.63 13.37
C HIS A 14 17.87 -5.62 12.23
N THR A 15 18.65 -5.72 11.15
CA THR A 15 18.50 -4.85 10.00
C THR A 15 17.24 -5.23 9.23
N ASN A 16 16.24 -4.38 9.33
CA ASN A 16 14.99 -4.51 8.59
C ASN A 16 14.81 -3.29 7.68
N PRO A 17 15.17 -3.39 6.39
CA PRO A 17 15.01 -2.27 5.46
C PRO A 17 13.55 -1.86 5.25
N ASP A 18 12.62 -2.78 5.53
CA ASP A 18 11.17 -2.57 5.37
C ASP A 18 10.50 -2.06 6.64
N GLN A 19 11.25 -1.65 7.68
CA GLN A 19 10.68 -1.28 8.98
C GLN A 19 9.55 -0.24 8.91
N ASP A 20 9.68 0.74 8.02
CA ASP A 20 8.70 1.81 7.82
C ASP A 20 7.68 1.49 6.69
N CYS A 21 7.74 0.30 6.12
CA CYS A 21 6.77 -0.17 5.13
C CYS A 21 5.45 -0.59 5.80
N CYS A 22 4.37 -0.45 5.05
CA CYS A 22 3.02 -0.87 5.47
C CYS A 22 2.32 -1.61 4.34
N LEU A 23 1.31 -2.40 4.71
CA LEU A 23 0.49 -3.17 3.78
C LEU A 23 -0.86 -2.51 3.64
N LEU A 24 -1.17 -2.06 2.43
CA LEU A 24 -2.49 -1.59 2.07
C LEU A 24 -3.31 -2.77 1.53
N GLN A 25 -4.34 -3.18 2.27
CA GLN A 25 -5.29 -4.19 1.84
C GLN A 25 -6.60 -3.54 1.42
N VAL A 26 -6.99 -3.75 0.16
CA VAL A 26 -8.30 -3.35 -0.36
C VAL A 26 -9.07 -4.61 -0.75
N THR A 27 -10.23 -4.81 -0.15
CA THR A 27 -11.14 -5.91 -0.47
C THR A 27 -12.25 -5.38 -1.36
N THR A 28 -12.43 -5.99 -2.53
CA THR A 28 -13.47 -5.64 -3.50
C THR A 28 -14.53 -6.73 -3.55
N LEU A 29 -15.75 -6.39 -4.00
CA LEU A 29 -16.81 -7.40 -4.16
C LEU A 29 -16.65 -8.24 -5.43
N ASN A 30 -15.95 -7.70 -6.42
CA ASN A 30 -15.70 -8.35 -7.70
C ASN A 30 -14.20 -8.44 -7.98
N PHE A 31 -13.82 -9.36 -8.86
CA PHE A 31 -12.48 -9.38 -9.43
C PHE A 31 -12.26 -8.14 -10.30
N ILE A 32 -11.14 -7.46 -10.10
CA ILE A 32 -10.72 -6.30 -10.87
C ILE A 32 -9.30 -6.57 -11.36
N PHE A 33 -9.09 -6.46 -12.67
CA PHE A 33 -7.77 -6.59 -13.24
C PHE A 33 -6.91 -5.38 -12.86
N ILE A 34 -5.75 -5.63 -12.26
CA ILE A 34 -4.80 -4.60 -11.84
C ILE A 34 -3.58 -4.66 -12.78
N PRO A 35 -3.20 -3.56 -13.43
CA PRO A 35 -1.98 -3.51 -14.23
C PRO A 35 -0.73 -3.71 -13.36
N ILE A 36 0.36 -4.16 -13.97
CA ILE A 36 1.65 -4.30 -13.28
C ILE A 36 2.20 -2.91 -12.97
N VAL A 37 2.26 -2.55 -11.69
CA VAL A 37 2.79 -1.27 -11.19
C VAL A 37 4.06 -1.43 -10.33
N MET A 38 4.66 -2.62 -10.37
CA MET A 38 5.90 -2.92 -9.64
C MET A 38 7.03 -2.01 -10.15
N GLY A 39 7.79 -1.43 -9.21
CA GLY A 39 8.87 -0.48 -9.52
C GLY A 39 8.41 0.98 -9.67
N MET A 40 7.10 1.24 -9.66
CA MET A 40 6.55 2.60 -9.66
C MET A 40 6.40 3.15 -8.23
N ILE A 41 6.36 4.48 -8.11
CA ILE A 41 6.14 5.18 -6.85
C ILE A 41 4.64 5.39 -6.63
N PHE A 42 4.13 4.92 -5.50
CA PHE A 42 2.75 5.18 -5.08
C PHE A 42 2.61 6.61 -4.56
N THR A 43 1.82 7.44 -5.23
CA THR A 43 1.79 8.90 -4.97
C THR A 43 0.43 9.45 -4.54
N LEU A 44 -0.65 8.73 -4.79
CA LEU A 44 -1.99 9.17 -4.40
C LEU A 44 -2.88 7.99 -4.02
N PHE A 45 -3.53 8.13 -2.87
CA PHE A 45 -4.61 7.29 -2.40
C PHE A 45 -5.87 8.15 -2.19
N THR A 46 -6.97 7.87 -2.89
CA THR A 46 -8.24 8.53 -2.63
C THR A 46 -9.40 7.55 -2.51
N ILE A 47 -10.30 7.83 -1.57
CA ILE A 47 -11.56 7.11 -1.39
C ILE A 47 -12.69 8.03 -1.82
N ASN A 48 -13.51 7.55 -2.74
CA ASN A 48 -14.73 8.18 -3.19
C ASN A 48 -15.89 7.18 -3.02
N VAL A 49 -17.05 7.56 -3.54
CA VAL A 49 -18.24 6.72 -3.66
C VAL A 49 -18.39 6.24 -5.10
N SER A 50 -18.96 5.05 -5.28
CA SER A 50 -19.32 4.48 -6.57
C SER A 50 -20.38 5.34 -7.28
N THR A 51 -20.57 5.14 -8.59
CA THR A 51 -21.54 5.91 -9.39
C THR A 51 -22.98 5.76 -8.88
N ASP A 52 -23.32 4.59 -8.36
CA ASP A 52 -24.62 4.31 -7.73
C ASP A 52 -24.67 4.70 -6.24
N MET A 53 -23.58 5.26 -5.69
CA MET A 53 -23.42 5.72 -4.31
C MET A 53 -23.57 4.64 -3.23
N ARG A 54 -23.53 3.36 -3.61
CA ARG A 54 -23.74 2.23 -2.67
C ARG A 54 -22.46 1.70 -2.05
N HIS A 55 -21.33 1.91 -2.72
CA HIS A 55 -20.05 1.35 -2.32
C HIS A 55 -18.98 2.41 -2.31
N HIS A 56 -17.89 2.15 -1.60
CA HIS A 56 -16.69 2.94 -1.76
C HIS A 56 -15.99 2.61 -3.07
N ARG A 57 -15.31 3.60 -3.63
CA ARG A 57 -14.44 3.49 -4.79
C ARG A 57 -13.06 3.98 -4.39
N VAL A 58 -12.05 3.12 -4.49
CA VAL A 58 -10.66 3.46 -4.19
C VAL A 58 -9.94 3.77 -5.50
N ARG A 59 -9.16 4.85 -5.50
CA ARG A 59 -8.28 5.22 -6.61
C ARG A 59 -6.84 5.32 -6.10
N LEU A 60 -5.96 4.61 -6.80
CA LEU A 60 -4.52 4.58 -6.57
C LEU A 60 -3.82 5.19 -7.79
N VAL A 61 -2.77 5.99 -7.58
CA VAL A 61 -1.94 6.53 -8.67
C VAL A 61 -0.47 6.20 -8.43
N PHE A 62 0.13 5.59 -9.46
CA PHE A 62 1.53 5.19 -9.50
C PHE A 62 2.28 5.99 -10.56
N GLN A 63 3.51 6.39 -10.26
CA GLN A 63 4.36 7.18 -11.16
C GLN A 63 5.72 6.53 -11.38
N ASP A 64 6.27 6.70 -12.59
CA ASP A 64 7.60 6.18 -12.94
C ASP A 64 8.75 7.03 -12.38
N SER A 65 8.47 8.24 -11.90
CA SER A 65 9.48 9.14 -11.34
C SER A 65 8.93 9.95 -10.16
N PRO A 66 9.80 10.37 -9.22
CA PRO A 66 9.36 11.19 -8.09
C PRO A 66 8.90 12.56 -8.57
N VAL A 67 7.85 13.09 -7.95
CA VAL A 67 7.30 14.41 -8.27
C VAL A 67 8.26 15.47 -7.75
N HIS A 68 9.06 16.05 -8.64
CA HIS A 68 9.98 17.11 -8.27
C HIS A 68 9.21 18.43 -8.10
N GLY A 69 9.26 18.99 -6.88
CA GLY A 69 9.04 20.42 -6.64
C GLY A 69 7.60 20.93 -6.63
N GLY A 70 6.78 20.46 -5.67
CA GLY A 70 5.52 21.13 -5.25
C GLY A 70 4.43 21.30 -6.32
N ARG A 71 4.68 20.87 -7.54
CA ARG A 71 3.77 20.95 -8.66
C ARG A 71 2.70 19.91 -8.42
N LYS A 72 1.45 20.34 -8.19
CA LYS A 72 0.30 19.44 -8.08
C LYS A 72 0.35 18.48 -9.26
N LEU A 73 0.43 17.17 -8.97
CA LEU A 73 0.21 16.13 -9.97
C LEU A 73 -1.00 16.55 -10.80
N ARG A 74 -0.85 16.63 -12.12
CA ARG A 74 -2.06 16.65 -12.94
C ARG A 74 -2.78 15.34 -12.65
N HIS A 75 -4.07 15.43 -12.37
CA HIS A 75 -4.88 14.29 -11.93
C HIS A 75 -4.76 13.07 -12.88
N GLU A 76 -4.33 13.27 -14.13
CA GLU A 76 -4.21 12.24 -15.16
C GLU A 76 -2.79 11.67 -15.37
N GLN A 77 -1.76 12.19 -14.69
CA GLN A 77 -0.38 11.69 -14.88
C GLN A 77 -0.12 10.46 -13.99
N GLY A 78 0.37 9.38 -14.61
CA GLY A 78 0.69 8.11 -13.95
C GLY A 78 -0.31 6.99 -14.22
N VAL A 79 0.03 5.76 -13.82
CA VAL A 79 -0.85 4.60 -13.93
C VAL A 79 -1.90 4.69 -12.83
N GLN A 80 -3.16 4.70 -13.22
CA GLN A 80 -4.30 4.76 -12.31
C GLN A 80 -4.90 3.38 -12.13
N VAL A 81 -5.04 2.95 -10.88
CA VAL A 81 -5.77 1.74 -10.52
C VAL A 81 -7.04 2.15 -9.80
N ILE A 82 -8.19 1.77 -10.33
CA ILE A 82 -9.50 2.05 -9.76
C ILE A 82 -10.09 0.74 -9.28
N LEU A 83 -10.46 0.71 -8.00
CA LEU A 83 -11.13 -0.41 -7.37
C LEU A 83 -12.56 0.04 -7.02
N ASP A 84 -13.55 -0.56 -7.67
CA ASP A 84 -14.98 -0.28 -7.50
C ASP A 84 -15.77 -1.54 -7.88
N PRO A 85 -16.61 -2.12 -7.01
CA PRO A 85 -16.95 -1.68 -5.65
C PRO A 85 -16.01 -2.22 -4.56
N VAL A 86 -15.70 -1.36 -3.58
CA VAL A 86 -14.86 -1.68 -2.41
C VAL A 86 -15.72 -2.05 -1.21
N HIS A 87 -15.40 -3.17 -0.59
CA HIS A 87 -15.98 -3.64 0.67
C HIS A 87 -15.24 -3.09 1.89
N SER A 88 -13.90 -3.14 1.89
CA SER A 88 -13.10 -2.65 3.01
C SER A 88 -11.70 -2.21 2.59
N VAL A 89 -11.15 -1.23 3.32
CA VAL A 89 -9.75 -0.80 3.21
C VAL A 89 -9.10 -0.92 4.59
N ARG A 90 -7.92 -1.53 4.66
CA ARG A 90 -7.13 -1.67 5.90
C ARG A 90 -5.66 -1.37 5.62
N LEU A 91 -5.00 -0.80 6.63
CA LEU A 91 -3.55 -0.59 6.65
C LEU A 91 -2.97 -1.44 7.78
N PHE A 92 -1.94 -2.21 7.48
CA PHE A 92 -1.25 -3.04 8.46
C PHE A 92 0.25 -2.74 8.44
N ASP A 93 0.94 -3.11 9.51
CA ASP A 93 2.39 -3.19 9.49
C ASP A 93 2.86 -4.23 8.47
N TRP A 94 4.03 -4.04 7.85
CA TRP A 94 4.58 -4.98 6.87
C TRP A 94 4.78 -6.40 7.42
N TRP A 95 5.03 -6.52 8.73
CA TRP A 95 5.21 -7.79 9.45
C TRP A 95 3.90 -8.38 9.98
N HIS A 96 2.75 -7.79 9.65
CA HIS A 96 1.47 -8.23 10.19
C HIS A 96 1.21 -9.71 9.83
N PRO A 97 0.80 -10.56 10.80
CA PRO A 97 0.76 -12.02 10.63
C PRO A 97 -0.24 -12.50 9.58
N GLN A 98 -1.11 -11.62 9.09
CA GLN A 98 -2.06 -11.92 8.01
C GLN A 98 -1.46 -11.76 6.60
N TYR A 99 -0.18 -11.40 6.49
CA TYR A 99 0.57 -11.30 5.24
C TYR A 99 1.53 -12.49 5.08
N PRO A 100 1.68 -13.08 3.87
CA PRO A 100 1.00 -12.71 2.63
C PRO A 100 -0.46 -13.19 2.55
N PHE A 101 -0.88 -14.13 3.41
CA PHE A 101 -2.24 -14.68 3.41
C PHE A 101 -2.75 -15.00 4.83
N SER A 102 -3.91 -14.46 5.19
CA SER A 102 -4.76 -14.99 6.27
C SER A 102 -5.96 -15.69 5.66
N LEU A 103 -5.84 -16.99 5.40
CA LEU A 103 -6.99 -17.86 5.16
C LEU A 103 -7.69 -18.11 6.49
N ARG A 104 -8.58 -17.20 6.89
CA ARG A 104 -9.76 -17.61 7.64
C ARG A 104 -10.95 -17.40 6.72
N ALA A 105 -11.37 -18.52 6.13
CA ALA A 105 -12.67 -18.68 5.51
C ALA A 105 -13.79 -18.41 6.51
#